data_AF-A0A6G3SX97-F1
#
_entry.id   AF-A0A6G3SX97-F1
#
_cell.length_a   1.000
_cell.length_b   1.000
_cell.length_c   1.000
_cell.angle_alpha   90.00
_cell.angle_beta   90.00
_cell.angle_gamma   90.00
#
_symmetry.space_group_name_H-M   'P 1'
#
loop_
_entity.id
_entity.type
_entity.pdbx_description
1 polymer ?
#
loop_
_entity_poly.entity_id
_entity_poly.type
_entity_poly.pdbx_seq_one_letter_code
_entity_poly.pdbx_strand_id
1 'polypeptide(L)'
;APALTAAVDAARALLLADLTALAASGTPGGSPEERARMRRDIAYAGTRCREVVNAVYEASGAGAIYDIAPVQRIWRDANAAAQHPAFDLRRWGPPHAEALSAAVTASREESA
;
A
#
# COMPACT_ATOMS: atom_id res chain seq x y z
N ALA A 1 14.31 -14.10 -1.21
CA ALA A 1 13.49 -14.25 -2.42
C ALA A 1 11.99 -14.51 -2.12
N PRO A 2 11.57 -15.60 -1.45
CA PRO A 2 10.14 -15.91 -1.27
C PRO A 2 9.37 -14.86 -0.44
N ALA A 3 10.03 -14.23 0.54
CA ALA A 3 9.44 -13.13 1.31
C ALA A 3 9.19 -11.85 0.47
N LEU A 4 10.03 -11.59 -0.55
CA LEU A 4 9.89 -10.42 -1.41
C LEU A 4 8.73 -10.61 -2.39
N THR A 5 8.61 -11.79 -3.00
CA THR A 5 7.48 -12.11 -3.87
C THR A 5 6.18 -12.12 -3.08
N ALA A 6 6.15 -12.71 -1.88
CA ALA A 6 4.99 -12.66 -1.00
C ALA A 6 4.57 -11.22 -0.64
N ALA A 7 5.52 -10.31 -0.44
CA ALA A 7 5.21 -8.90 -0.16
C ALA A 7 4.52 -8.20 -1.34
N VAL A 8 4.98 -8.48 -2.58
CA VAL A 8 4.36 -7.95 -3.80
C VAL A 8 2.97 -8.56 -4.00
N ASP A 9 2.81 -9.86 -3.77
CA ASP A 9 1.53 -10.54 -3.93
C ASP A 9 0.51 -10.06 -2.89
N ALA A 10 0.94 -9.85 -1.64
CA ALA A 10 0.11 -9.26 -0.60
C ALA A 10 -0.32 -7.82 -0.95
N ALA A 11 0.61 -6.98 -1.43
CA ALA A 11 0.30 -5.63 -1.87
C ALA A 11 -0.73 -5.64 -3.01
N ARG A 12 -0.56 -6.52 -4.01
CA ARG A 12 -1.52 -6.69 -5.10
C ARG A 12 -2.88 -7.15 -4.60
N ALA A 13 -2.92 -8.14 -3.71
CA ALA A 13 -4.16 -8.69 -3.18
C ALA A 13 -4.98 -7.63 -2.42
N LEU A 14 -4.32 -6.80 -1.60
CA LEU A 14 -4.96 -5.69 -0.89
C LEU A 14 -5.61 -4.70 -1.85
N LEU A 15 -4.86 -4.22 -2.86
CA LEU A 15 -5.38 -3.25 -3.82
C LEU A 15 -6.55 -3.80 -4.65
N LEU A 16 -6.49 -5.07 -5.05
CA LEU A 16 -7.59 -5.72 -5.78
C LEU A 16 -8.82 -5.93 -4.89
N ALA A 17 -8.63 -6.25 -3.61
CA ALA A 17 -9.70 -6.39 -2.65
C ALA A 17 -10.42 -5.04 -2.43
N ASP A 18 -9.67 -3.93 -2.31
CA ASP A 18 -10.25 -2.59 -2.19
C ASP A 18 -11.05 -2.19 -3.43
N LEU A 19 -10.53 -2.47 -4.64
CA LEU A 19 -11.26 -2.21 -5.88
C LEU A 19 -12.56 -3.02 -5.97
N THR A 20 -12.52 -4.28 -5.51
CA THR A 20 -13.70 -5.14 -5.47
C THR A 20 -14.73 -4.62 -4.47
N ALA A 21 -14.30 -4.20 -3.28
CA ALA A 21 -15.17 -3.61 -2.27
C ALA A 21 -15.80 -2.31 -2.77
N LEU A 22 -15.00 -1.44 -3.39
CA LEU A 22 -15.49 -0.17 -3.96
C LEU A 22 -16.50 -0.40 -5.09
N ALA A 23 -16.27 -1.40 -5.95
CA ALA A 23 -17.20 -1.75 -7.02
C ALA A 23 -18.52 -2.33 -6.50
N ALA A 24 -18.51 -3.00 -5.35
CA ALA A 24 -19.69 -3.52 -4.68
C ALA A 24 -20.38 -2.48 -3.77
N SER A 25 -19.75 -1.31 -3.57
CA SER A 25 -20.28 -0.28 -2.68
C SER A 25 -21.60 0.28 -3.22
N GLY A 26 -22.59 0.40 -2.32
CA GLY A 26 -23.85 1.09 -2.63
C GLY A 26 -23.72 2.62 -2.64
N THR A 27 -22.55 3.16 -2.28
CA THR A 27 -22.27 4.60 -2.24
C THR A 27 -21.36 4.98 -3.41
N PRO A 28 -21.75 5.96 -4.26
CA PRO A 28 -20.88 6.45 -5.32
C PRO A 28 -19.53 6.93 -4.76
N GLY A 29 -18.43 6.31 -5.20
CA GLY A 29 -17.09 6.62 -4.71
C GLY A 29 -16.74 6.04 -3.34
N GLY A 30 -17.57 5.15 -2.79
CA GLY A 30 -17.36 4.44 -1.53
C GLY A 30 -17.72 5.28 -0.30
N SER A 31 -17.94 4.61 0.83
CA SER A 31 -18.13 5.25 2.14
C SER A 31 -16.84 5.91 2.64
N PRO A 32 -16.90 6.82 3.63
CA PRO A 32 -15.70 7.38 4.27
C PRO A 32 -14.73 6.30 4.78
N GLU A 33 -15.24 5.21 5.34
CA GLU A 33 -14.48 4.09 5.90
C GLU A 33 -13.79 3.28 4.80
N GLU A 34 -14.51 3.01 3.69
CA GLU A 34 -13.96 2.34 2.51
C GLU A 34 -12.82 3.16 1.90
N ARG A 35 -13.03 4.48 1.77
CA ARG A 35 -11.98 5.38 1.28
C ARG A 35 -10.79 5.42 2.24
N ALA A 36 -11.01 5.49 3.56
CA ALA A 36 -9.93 5.49 4.54
C ALA A 36 -9.10 4.19 4.49
N ARG A 37 -9.77 3.03 4.36
CA ARG A 37 -9.13 1.72 4.16
C ARG A 37 -8.27 1.69 2.89
N MET A 38 -8.87 2.06 1.76
CA MET A 38 -8.18 2.09 0.47
C MET A 38 -6.98 3.04 0.48
N ARG A 39 -7.09 4.20 1.14
CA ARG A 39 -5.96 5.14 1.28
C ARG A 39 -4.82 4.57 2.10
N ARG A 40 -5.11 3.87 3.20
CA ARG A 40 -4.10 3.15 3.98
C ARG A 40 -3.44 2.06 3.12
N ASP A 41 -4.22 1.27 2.40
CA ASP A 41 -3.70 0.15 1.61
C ASP A 41 -2.83 0.59 0.44
N ILE A 42 -3.21 1.66 -0.25
CA ILE A 42 -2.33 2.29 -1.25
C ILE A 42 -0.99 2.69 -0.63
N ALA A 43 -1.02 3.29 0.56
CA ALA A 43 0.20 3.71 1.25
C ALA A 43 1.06 2.52 1.72
N TYR A 44 0.42 1.47 2.24
CA TYR A 44 1.07 0.24 2.63
C TYR A 44 1.71 -0.46 1.42
N ALA A 45 0.94 -0.69 0.35
CA ALA A 45 1.40 -1.32 -0.88
C ALA A 45 2.59 -0.58 -1.49
N GLY A 46 2.52 0.76 -1.60
CA GLY A 46 3.62 1.58 -2.11
C GLY A 46 4.88 1.45 -1.25
N THR A 47 4.74 1.48 0.08
CA THR A 47 5.86 1.31 1.02
C THR A 47 6.52 -0.06 0.86
N ARG A 48 5.74 -1.15 0.84
CA ARG A 48 6.29 -2.51 0.70
C ARG A 48 6.91 -2.77 -0.67
N CYS A 49 6.30 -2.27 -1.75
CA CYS A 49 6.88 -2.38 -3.09
C CYS A 49 8.22 -1.64 -3.19
N ARG A 50 8.35 -0.46 -2.57
CA ARG A 50 9.64 0.27 -2.50
C ARG A 50 10.70 -0.54 -1.76
N GLU A 51 10.36 -1.12 -0.60
CA GLU A 51 11.28 -1.98 0.16
C GLU A 51 11.76 -3.18 -0.66
N VAL A 52 10.85 -3.82 -1.41
CA VAL A 52 11.20 -4.92 -2.32
C VAL A 52 12.16 -4.46 -3.41
N VAL A 53 11.91 -3.31 -4.05
CA VAL A 53 12.80 -2.77 -5.09
C VAL A 53 14.18 -2.43 -4.53
N ASN A 54 14.25 -1.87 -3.32
CA ASN A 54 15.53 -1.60 -2.65
C ASN A 54 16.30 -2.89 -2.37
N ALA A 55 15.63 -3.93 -1.84
CA ALA A 55 16.26 -5.22 -1.58
C ALA A 55 16.79 -5.89 -2.86
N VAL A 56 16.07 -5.76 -3.98
CA VAL A 56 16.53 -6.27 -5.28
C VAL A 56 17.75 -5.49 -5.78
N TYR A 57 17.75 -4.16 -5.65
CA TYR A 57 18.87 -3.33 -6.05
C TYR A 57 20.14 -3.64 -5.22
N GLU A 58 20.01 -3.77 -3.90
CA GLU A 58 21.10 -4.15 -3.00
C GLU A 58 21.70 -5.52 -3.33
N ALA A 59 20.86 -6.48 -3.71
CA ALA A 59 21.29 -7.82 -4.12
C ALA A 59 21.93 -7.88 -5.52
N SER A 60 21.82 -6.81 -6.33
CA SER A 60 22.29 -6.79 -7.73
C SER A 60 23.78 -6.49 -7.88
N GLY A 61 24.47 -6.08 -6.80
CA GLY A 61 25.90 -5.78 -6.80
C GLY A 61 26.29 -4.48 -7.53
N ALA A 62 27.58 -4.18 -7.57
CA ALA A 62 28.09 -2.89 -8.05
C ALA A 62 27.73 -2.57 -9.52
N GLY A 63 27.57 -3.60 -10.37
CA GLY A 63 27.20 -3.42 -11.77
C GLY A 63 25.80 -2.82 -11.96
N ALA A 64 24.95 -2.85 -10.93
CA ALA A 64 23.61 -2.28 -10.95
C ALA A 64 23.59 -0.78 -11.23
N ILE A 65 24.68 -0.05 -10.93
CA ILE A 65 24.76 1.40 -11.09
C ILE A 65 24.77 1.87 -12.56
N TYR A 66 25.18 1.02 -13.49
CA TYR A 66 25.37 1.39 -14.88
C TYR A 66 24.04 1.44 -15.63
N ASP A 67 23.92 2.34 -16.61
CA ASP A 67 22.66 2.53 -17.36
C ASP A 67 22.21 1.31 -18.16
N ILE A 68 23.14 0.42 -18.51
CA ILE A 68 22.82 -0.86 -19.15
C ILE A 68 22.05 -1.81 -18.22
N ALA A 69 22.20 -1.66 -16.90
CA ALA A 69 21.46 -2.45 -15.93
C ALA A 69 20.04 -1.85 -15.77
N PRO A 70 18.95 -2.57 -16.07
CA PRO A 70 17.59 -2.02 -15.95
C PRO A 70 17.18 -1.75 -14.49
N VAL A 71 17.83 -2.40 -13.52
CA VAL A 71 17.47 -2.35 -12.10
C VAL A 71 17.64 -0.94 -11.50
N GLN A 72 18.65 -0.16 -11.89
CA GLN A 72 18.81 1.21 -11.38
C GLN A 72 17.67 2.14 -11.78
N ARG A 73 17.11 1.96 -12.98
CA ARG A 73 15.96 2.76 -13.43
C ARG A 73 14.73 2.45 -12.59
N ILE A 74 14.43 1.16 -12.40
CA ILE A 74 13.32 0.71 -11.55
C ILE A 74 13.50 1.22 -10.12
N TRP A 75 14.71 1.15 -9.58
CA TRP A 75 15.05 1.65 -8.26
C TRP A 75 14.82 3.16 -8.12
N ARG A 76 15.29 3.96 -9.08
CA ARG A 76 15.05 5.42 -9.09
C ARG A 76 13.56 5.73 -9.19
N ASP A 77 12.85 5.07 -10.09
CA ASP A 77 11.42 5.31 -10.34
C ASP A 77 10.58 4.99 -9.09
N ALA A 78 10.84 3.85 -8.44
CA ALA A 78 10.15 3.46 -7.21
C ALA A 78 10.43 4.44 -6.05
N ASN A 79 11.68 4.87 -5.87
CA ASN A 79 12.05 5.80 -4.82
C ASN A 79 11.52 7.22 -5.07
N ALA A 80 11.42 7.64 -6.34
CA ALA A 80 10.80 8.90 -6.73
C ALA A 80 9.28 8.87 -6.52
N ALA A 81 8.61 7.82 -6.99
CA ALA A 81 7.18 7.63 -6.80
C ALA A 81 6.81 7.65 -5.31
N ALA A 82 7.60 7.00 -4.46
CA ALA A 82 7.38 6.94 -3.02
C ALA A 82 7.41 8.30 -2.29
N GLN A 83 7.86 9.38 -2.94
CA GLN A 83 7.78 10.74 -2.39
C GLN A 83 6.37 11.33 -2.52
N HIS A 84 5.49 10.73 -3.33
CA HIS A 84 4.14 11.20 -3.48
C HIS A 84 3.36 10.99 -2.17
N PRO A 85 2.62 11.99 -1.66
CA PRO A 85 1.90 11.88 -0.38
C PRO A 85 0.88 10.74 -0.32
N ALA A 86 0.49 10.17 -1.46
CA ALA A 86 -0.37 8.99 -1.50
C ALA A 86 0.29 7.73 -0.92
N PHE A 87 1.63 7.67 -0.91
CA PHE A 87 2.39 6.53 -0.41
C PHE A 87 2.92 6.70 1.01
N ASP A 88 2.60 7.81 1.68
CA ASP A 88 3.00 8.06 3.05
C ASP A 88 2.12 7.27 4.04
N LEU A 89 2.63 6.11 4.47
CA LEU A 89 1.92 5.25 5.42
C LEU A 89 1.75 5.90 6.80
N ARG A 90 2.65 6.79 7.21
CA ARG A 90 2.51 7.50 8.49
C ARG A 90 1.34 8.47 8.45
N ARG A 91 1.09 9.07 7.29
CA ARG A 91 -0.06 9.95 7.04
C ARG A 91 -1.37 9.17 6.94
N TRP A 92 -1.40 8.05 6.21
CA TRP A 92 -2.66 7.35 5.91
C TRP A 92 -2.98 6.17 6.82
N GLY A 93 -2.05 5.76 7.70
CA GLY A 93 -2.28 4.72 8.70
C GLY A 93 -3.32 5.10 9.77
N PRO A 94 -3.13 6.22 10.50
CA PRO A 94 -4.00 6.58 11.64
C PRO A 94 -5.48 6.77 11.30
N PRO A 95 -5.88 7.46 10.22
CA PRO A 95 -7.29 7.68 9.92
C PRO A 95 -8.09 6.38 9.75
N HIS A 96 -7.47 5.32 9.22
CA HIS A 96 -8.12 4.02 9.12
C HIS A 96 -8.29 3.33 10.49
N ALA A 97 -7.29 3.44 11.37
CA ALA A 97 -7.36 2.87 12.72
C ALA A 97 -8.44 3.55 13.57
N GLU A 98 -8.59 4.86 13.43
CA GLU A 98 -9.66 5.65 14.07
C GLU A 98 -11.04 5.25 13.56
N ALA A 99 -11.21 5.16 12.23
CA ALA A 99 -12.46 4.71 11.62
C ALA A 99 -12.87 3.30 12.07
N LEU A 100 -11.91 2.37 12.17
CA LEU A 100 -12.16 1.02 12.66
C LEU A 100 -12.58 1.02 14.14
N SER A 101 -11.90 1.81 14.97
CA SER A 101 -12.20 1.91 16.41
C SER A 101 -13.59 2.50 16.67
N ALA A 102 -13.98 3.52 15.89
CA ALA A 102 -15.31 4.10 15.95
C ALA A 102 -16.39 3.08 15.55
N ALA A 103 -16.18 2.34 14.46
CA ALA A 103 -17.13 1.31 14.00
C ALA A 103 -17.32 0.18 15.04
N VAL A 104 -16.23 -0.30 15.64
CA VAL A 104 -16.29 -1.34 16.68
C VAL A 104 -17.06 -0.86 17.92
N THR A 105 -16.91 0.41 18.29
CA THR A 105 -17.60 0.97 19.47
C THR A 105 -19.10 1.11 19.21
N ALA A 106 -19.49 1.62 18.04
CA ALA A 106 -20.89 1.77 17.65
C ALA A 106 -21.65 0.42 17.65
N SER A 107 -21.04 -0.64 17.13
CA SER A 107 -21.66 -1.98 17.13
C SER A 107 -21.86 -2.57 18.54
N ARG A 108 -21.06 -2.15 19.53
CA ARG A 108 -21.22 -2.60 20.94
C ARG A 108 -22.38 -1.89 21.63
N GLU A 109 -22.59 -0.62 21.32
CA GLU A 109 -23.72 0.17 21.85
C GLU A 109 -25.06 -0.31 21.29
N GLU A 110 -25.10 -0.73 20.02
CA GLU A 110 -26.32 -1.26 19.38
C GLU A 110 -26.72 -2.66 19.89
N SER A 111 -25.79 -3.38 20.51
CA SER A 111 -26.01 -4.72 21.09
C SER A 111 -26.36 -4.70 22.59
N ALA A 112 -26.37 -3.53 23.23
CA ALA A 112 -26.62 -3.33 24.66
C ALA A 112 -28.03 -2.77 24.92
#